data_AF-A0A0H2R2L8-F1
#
_entry.id   AF-A0A0H2R2L8-F1
#
_cell.length_a   1.000
_cell.length_b   1.000
_cell.length_c   1.000
_cell.angle_alpha   90.00
_cell.angle_beta   90.00
_cell.angle_gamma   90.00
#
_symmetry.space_group_name_H-M   'P 1'
#
loop_
_entity.id
_entity.type
_entity.pdbx_description
1 polymer ?
#
loop_
_entity_poly.entity_id
_entity_poly.type
_entity_poly.pdbx_seq_one_letter_code
_entity_poly.pdbx_strand_id
1 'polypeptide(L)'
;LRGRVYPSTEQQPSHLFIDTRCPESKLEPRYPIAEGHFPDARLQPYVHSCMVKICEARREYFLVLLFKNHVRLPVNASLTSLGCTAAFRGDIIVMRPAAKDRRSFVNLRGRDSVLSDFAVSQ
;
A
#
# COMPACT_ATOMS: atom_id res chain seq x y z
N LEU A 1 -0.92 10.96 5.79
CA LEU A 1 -0.96 9.73 6.62
C LEU A 1 0.26 8.87 6.33
N ARG A 2 0.81 8.16 7.31
CA ARG A 2 1.98 7.29 7.12
C ARG A 2 1.56 5.96 6.49
N GLY A 3 2.11 5.66 5.32
CA GLY A 3 2.04 4.37 4.62
C GLY A 3 3.39 3.63 4.62
N ARG A 4 3.42 2.49 3.95
CA ARG A 4 4.62 1.70 3.68
C ARG A 4 4.71 1.46 2.18
N VAL A 5 5.86 1.67 1.59
CA VAL A 5 6.07 1.53 0.15
C VAL A 5 7.05 0.39 -0.12
N TYR A 6 6.76 -0.33 -1.19
CA TYR A 6 7.58 -1.36 -1.78
C TYR A 6 7.96 -0.86 -3.18
N PRO A 7 8.99 0.00 -3.27
CA PRO A 7 9.44 0.53 -4.54
C PRO A 7 10.02 -0.60 -5.39
N SER A 8 9.74 -0.58 -6.68
CA SER A 8 10.23 -1.59 -7.61
C SER A 8 11.72 -1.46 -7.91
N THR A 9 12.27 -0.26 -7.75
CA THR A 9 13.66 0.07 -8.04
C THR A 9 14.60 -0.05 -6.83
N GLU A 10 14.08 -0.18 -5.62
CA GLU A 10 14.89 -0.36 -4.40
C GLU A 10 14.63 -1.73 -3.80
N GLN A 11 15.62 -2.26 -3.08
CA GLN A 11 15.52 -3.57 -2.43
C GLN A 11 14.83 -3.51 -1.06
N GLN A 12 14.66 -2.33 -0.46
CA GLN A 12 14.15 -2.22 0.90
C GLN A 12 12.83 -1.46 0.93
N PRO A 13 11.80 -2.00 1.61
CA PRO A 13 10.58 -1.25 1.85
C PRO A 13 10.83 -0.11 2.83
N SER A 14 10.16 1.02 2.59
CA SER A 14 10.32 2.22 3.41
C SER A 14 8.97 2.79 3.83
N HIS A 15 8.98 3.82 4.68
CA HIS A 15 7.78 4.53 5.07
C HIS A 15 7.69 5.84 4.30
N LEU A 16 6.49 6.18 3.84
CA LEU A 16 6.22 7.47 3.22
C LEU A 16 4.96 8.11 3.79
N PHE A 17 4.86 9.43 3.66
CA PHE A 17 3.65 10.17 3.96
C PHE A 17 2.83 10.34 2.70
N ILE A 18 1.56 9.95 2.77
CA ILE A 18 0.56 10.04 1.71
C ILE A 18 -0.37 11.17 2.05
N ASP A 19 -0.49 12.13 1.14
CA ASP A 19 -1.45 13.20 1.31
C ASP A 19 -2.87 12.66 1.28
N THR A 20 -3.74 13.26 2.08
CA THR A 20 -5.15 12.89 2.11
C THR A 20 -5.97 14.12 1.91
N ARG A 21 -7.02 14.03 1.09
CA ARG A 21 -8.01 15.09 1.03
C ARG A 21 -8.65 15.23 2.41
N CYS A 22 -8.51 16.40 3.01
CA CYS A 22 -9.22 16.74 4.23
C CYS A 22 -10.69 16.92 3.87
N PRO A 23 -11.59 16.09 4.42
CA PRO A 23 -13.01 16.29 4.20
C PRO A 23 -13.51 17.56 4.88
N GLU A 24 -14.55 18.17 4.33
CA GLU A 24 -15.20 19.35 4.94
C GLU A 24 -15.98 18.95 6.20
N SER A 25 -16.45 17.70 6.26
CA SER A 25 -17.13 17.11 7.41
C SER A 25 -16.38 15.93 8.01
N LYS A 26 -16.42 15.78 9.33
CA LYS A 26 -15.87 14.59 10.02
C LYS A 26 -16.57 13.28 9.63
N LEU A 27 -17.73 13.36 8.99
CA LEU A 27 -18.51 12.22 8.50
C LEU A 27 -18.04 11.71 7.13
N GLU A 28 -17.23 12.48 6.42
CA GLU A 28 -16.71 12.10 5.12
C GLU A 28 -15.39 11.31 5.25
N PRO A 29 -15.19 10.29 4.43
CA PRO A 29 -13.96 9.50 4.44
C PRO A 29 -12.76 10.33 3.95
N ARG A 30 -11.59 10.09 4.55
CA ARG A 30 -10.32 10.67 4.09
C ARG A 30 -9.81 9.86 2.92
N TYR A 31 -9.82 10.43 1.73
CA TYR A 31 -9.29 9.76 0.53
C TYR A 31 -7.78 10.01 0.39
N PRO A 32 -6.96 8.96 0.27
CA PRO A 32 -5.54 9.09 0.00
C PRO A 32 -5.31 9.52 -1.45
N ILE A 33 -4.39 10.46 -1.64
CA ILE A 33 -3.91 10.92 -2.94
C ILE A 33 -2.57 10.22 -3.15
N ALA A 34 -2.62 9.00 -3.68
CA ALA A 34 -1.44 8.14 -3.82
C ALA A 34 -0.76 8.27 -5.20
N GLU A 35 -1.45 8.87 -6.17
CA GLU A 35 -1.02 9.02 -7.56
C GLU A 35 0.33 9.71 -7.67
N GLY A 36 0.58 10.71 -6.82
CA GLY A 36 1.86 11.45 -6.78
C GLY A 36 3.06 10.62 -6.30
N HIS A 37 2.83 9.45 -5.71
CA HIS A 37 3.89 8.55 -5.24
C HIS A 37 4.21 7.44 -6.23
N PHE A 38 3.41 7.25 -7.29
CA PHE A 38 3.69 6.25 -8.30
C PHE A 38 4.38 6.90 -9.52
N PRO A 39 5.59 6.44 -9.89
CA PRO A 39 6.21 6.87 -11.14
C PRO A 39 5.37 6.40 -12.34
N ASP A 40 5.74 6.90 -13.52
CA ASP A 40 5.25 6.40 -14.80
C ASP A 40 3.72 6.43 -14.99
N ALA A 41 3.08 7.53 -14.58
CA ALA A 41 1.66 7.79 -14.89
C ALA A 41 1.34 7.70 -16.40
N ARG A 42 2.33 7.89 -17.28
CA ARG A 42 2.18 7.70 -18.73
C ARG A 42 2.04 6.23 -19.14
N LEU A 43 2.69 5.31 -18.43
CA LEU A 43 2.63 3.87 -18.75
C LEU A 43 1.36 3.24 -18.21
N GLN A 44 0.96 3.62 -16.99
CA GLN A 44 -0.28 3.19 -16.37
C GLN A 44 -0.88 4.40 -15.62
N PRO A 45 -1.98 4.98 -16.14
CA PRO A 45 -2.54 6.21 -15.58
C PRO A 45 -3.30 5.98 -14.28
N TYR A 46 -3.89 4.79 -14.09
CA TYR A 46 -4.71 4.49 -12.93
C TYR A 46 -3.94 3.71 -11.87
N VAL A 47 -4.17 4.07 -10.61
CA VAL A 47 -3.71 3.30 -9.45
C VAL A 47 -4.80 2.29 -9.11
N HIS A 48 -4.44 1.01 -9.06
CA HIS A 48 -5.34 -0.03 -8.61
C HIS A 48 -5.34 -0.10 -7.09
N SER A 49 -6.45 -0.58 -6.51
CA SER A 49 -6.53 -0.81 -5.08
C SER A 49 -7.22 -2.14 -4.76
N CYS A 50 -6.75 -2.81 -3.72
CA CYS A 50 -7.44 -3.94 -3.12
C CYS A 50 -7.32 -3.91 -1.60
N MET A 51 -8.29 -4.50 -0.91
CA MET A 51 -8.27 -4.64 0.55
C MET A 51 -7.93 -6.08 0.90
N VAL A 52 -6.91 -6.25 1.74
CA VAL A 52 -6.44 -7.55 2.21
C VAL A 52 -6.81 -7.71 3.67
N LYS A 53 -7.35 -8.89 4.02
CA LYS A 53 -7.59 -9.31 5.41
C LYS A 53 -6.50 -10.29 5.82
N ILE A 54 -5.82 -9.99 6.92
CA ILE A 54 -4.83 -10.87 7.55
C ILE A 54 -5.40 -11.34 8.88
N CYS A 55 -5.40 -12.66 9.09
CA CYS A 55 -5.78 -13.27 10.36
C CYS A 55 -4.51 -13.67 11.10
N GLU A 56 -4.24 -13.04 12.24
CA GLU A 56 -3.14 -13.42 13.13
C GLU A 56 -3.72 -13.83 14.48
N ALA A 57 -3.59 -15.12 14.81
CA ALA A 57 -4.23 -15.76 15.96
C ALA A 57 -5.76 -15.52 15.98
N ARG A 58 -6.25 -14.72 16.93
CA ARG A 58 -7.69 -14.38 17.08
C ARG A 58 -8.04 -12.97 16.64
N ARG A 59 -7.12 -12.29 15.94
CA ARG A 59 -7.31 -10.89 15.51
C ARG A 59 -7.29 -10.79 13.99
N GLU A 60 -8.23 -10.00 13.48
CA GLU A 60 -8.28 -9.63 12.07
C GLU A 60 -7.64 -8.26 11.86
N TYR A 61 -6.83 -8.17 10.83
CA TYR A 61 -6.17 -6.95 10.39
C TYR A 61 -6.59 -6.67 8.95
N PHE A 62 -6.89 -5.43 8.66
CA PHE A 62 -7.22 -4.99 7.30
C PHE A 62 -6.12 -4.05 6.83
N LEU A 63 -5.67 -4.26 5.62
CA LEU A 63 -4.73 -3.39 4.91
C LEU A 63 -5.31 -3.08 3.53
N VAL A 64 -4.98 -1.91 3.02
CA VAL A 64 -5.30 -1.52 1.63
C VAL A 64 -3.99 -1.42 0.88
N LEU A 65 -3.91 -2.16 -0.21
CA LEU A 65 -2.79 -2.14 -1.14
C LEU A 65 -3.21 -1.25 -2.30
N LEU A 66 -2.44 -0.20 -2.54
CA LEU A 66 -2.49 0.65 -3.72
C LEU A 66 -1.32 0.25 -4.60
N PHE A 67 -1.52 0.04 -5.89
CA PHE A 67 -0.42 -0.44 -6.73
C PHE A 67 -0.60 -0.09 -8.20
N LYS A 68 0.53 -0.11 -8.91
CA LYS A 68 0.58 -0.21 -10.37
C LYS A 68 1.18 -1.55 -10.74
N ASN A 69 0.57 -2.23 -11.70
CA ASN A 69 1.04 -3.50 -12.23
C ASN A 69 0.93 -3.50 -13.75
N HIS A 70 2.07 -3.50 -14.44
CA HIS A 70 2.12 -3.46 -15.89
C HIS A 70 3.39 -4.13 -16.42
N VAL A 71 3.30 -4.81 -17.57
CA VAL A 71 4.40 -5.63 -18.14
C VAL A 71 5.68 -4.84 -18.43
N ARG A 72 5.53 -3.53 -18.70
CA ARG A 72 6.62 -2.58 -18.98
C ARG A 72 7.21 -1.94 -17.72
N LEU A 73 6.63 -2.18 -16.54
CA LEU A 73 7.23 -1.72 -15.28
C LEU A 73 8.33 -2.70 -14.84
N PRO A 74 9.32 -2.22 -14.08
CA PRO A 74 10.38 -3.07 -13.54
C PRO A 74 9.80 -4.10 -12.55
N VAL A 75 10.44 -5.27 -12.48
CA VAL A 75 10.13 -6.27 -11.45
C VAL A 75 10.43 -5.67 -10.08
N ASN A 76 9.54 -5.88 -9.12
CA ASN A 76 9.64 -5.22 -7.83
C ASN A 76 10.73 -5.85 -6.96
N ALA A 77 11.90 -5.20 -6.91
CA ALA A 77 13.05 -5.70 -6.16
C ALA A 77 12.80 -5.75 -4.65
N SER A 78 11.96 -4.87 -4.10
CA SER A 78 11.57 -4.89 -2.68
C SER A 78 10.74 -6.13 -2.33
N LEU A 79 9.95 -6.66 -3.26
CA LEU A 79 9.22 -7.91 -3.02
C LEU A 79 10.13 -9.13 -3.12
N THR A 80 11.08 -9.11 -4.07
CA THR A 80 12.08 -10.18 -4.19
C THR A 80 12.94 -10.30 -2.94
N SER A 81 13.37 -9.19 -2.34
CA SER A 81 14.15 -9.21 -1.10
C SER A 81 13.37 -9.73 0.11
N LEU A 82 12.03 -9.64 0.08
CA LEU A 82 11.12 -10.22 1.07
C LEU A 82 10.83 -11.71 0.81
N GLY A 83 11.45 -12.32 -0.21
CA GLY A 83 11.26 -13.72 -0.56
C GLY A 83 10.02 -14.00 -1.41
N CYS A 84 9.37 -12.96 -1.95
CA CYS A 84 8.28 -13.14 -2.90
C CYS A 84 8.83 -13.76 -4.19
N THR A 85 8.27 -14.90 -4.61
CA THR A 85 8.68 -15.63 -5.81
C THR A 85 7.89 -15.20 -7.05
N ALA A 86 6.78 -14.47 -6.87
CA ALA A 86 5.98 -13.95 -7.95
C ALA A 86 6.64 -12.73 -8.60
N ALA A 87 6.67 -12.69 -9.93
CA ALA A 87 7.23 -11.58 -10.70
C ALA A 87 6.25 -10.39 -10.78
N PHE A 88 5.94 -9.76 -9.65
CA PHE A 88 5.16 -8.52 -9.61
C PHE A 88 5.97 -7.37 -10.21
N ARG A 89 5.33 -6.52 -11.04
CA ARG A 89 5.99 -5.43 -11.76
C ARG A 89 5.39 -4.07 -11.45
N GLY A 90 6.16 -3.18 -10.84
CA GLY A 90 5.71 -1.87 -10.38
C GLY A 90 5.67 -1.76 -8.86
N ASP A 91 5.26 -0.59 -8.37
CA ASP A 91 5.33 -0.27 -6.94
C ASP A 91 4.05 -0.67 -6.21
N ILE A 92 4.19 -0.92 -4.90
CA ILE A 92 3.06 -1.13 -4.00
C ILE A 92 3.16 -0.13 -2.84
N ILE A 93 2.04 0.47 -2.49
CA ILE A 93 1.88 1.28 -1.29
C ILE A 93 0.81 0.62 -0.42
N VAL A 94 1.19 0.31 0.81
CA VAL A 94 0.29 -0.23 1.82
C VAL A 94 -0.16 0.88 2.76
N MET A 95 -1.46 0.93 3.00
CA MET A 95 -2.10 1.83 3.96
C MET A 95 -2.98 1.05 4.93
N ARG A 96 -3.23 1.68 6.09
CA ARG A 96 -4.14 1.13 7.10
C ARG A 96 -5.51 1.80 7.03
N PRO A 97 -6.59 1.06 6.73
CA PRO A 97 -7.94 1.57 6.89
C PRO A 97 -8.28 1.79 8.38
N ALA A 98 -9.15 2.75 8.66
CA ALA A 98 -9.65 2.99 10.02
C ALA A 98 -10.55 1.83 10.46
N ALA A 99 -10.46 1.44 11.73
CA ALA A 99 -11.21 0.28 12.26
C ALA A 99 -12.74 0.49 12.22
N LYS A 100 -13.20 1.74 12.42
CA LYS A 100 -14.62 2.09 12.45
C LYS A 100 -15.21 2.35 11.06
N ASP A 101 -14.43 2.90 10.14
CA ASP A 101 -14.84 3.16 8.76
C ASP A 101 -13.71 2.79 7.82
N ARG A 102 -13.88 1.67 7.12
CA ARG A 102 -12.84 1.11 6.24
C ARG A 102 -12.62 1.93 4.96
N ARG A 103 -13.42 2.96 4.72
CA ARG A 103 -13.23 3.95 3.65
C ARG A 103 -12.28 5.07 4.03
N SER A 104 -12.01 5.23 5.33
CA SER A 104 -11.06 6.21 5.87
C SER A 104 -9.76 5.52 6.24
N PHE A 105 -8.68 6.29 6.36
CA PHE A 105 -7.34 5.78 6.58
C PHE A 105 -6.69 6.37 7.82
N VAL A 106 -5.77 5.63 8.43
CA VAL A 106 -4.96 6.02 9.58
C VAL A 106 -3.49 5.72 9.34
N ASN A 107 -2.61 6.27 10.17
CA ASN A 107 -1.18 5.96 10.11
C ASN A 107 -0.92 4.48 10.38
N LEU A 108 -0.05 3.86 9.59
CA LEU A 108 0.57 2.59 9.95
C LEU A 108 1.36 2.75 11.25
N ARG A 109 1.23 1.74 12.13
CA ARG A 109 1.94 1.59 13.40
C ARG A 109 3.05 0.54 13.23
N GLY A 110 3.96 0.45 14.21
CA GLY A 110 5.13 -0.44 14.12
C GLY A 110 4.82 -1.90 13.74
N ARG A 111 3.79 -2.51 14.35
CA ARG A 111 3.41 -3.90 14.02
C ARG A 111 2.77 -4.04 12.63
N ASP A 112 2.20 -2.97 12.09
CA ASP A 112 1.57 -3.02 10.77
C ASP A 112 2.61 -3.16 9.66
N SER A 113 3.89 -2.80 9.89
CA SER A 113 4.96 -3.02 8.91
C SER A 113 5.20 -4.51 8.65
N VAL A 114 5.26 -5.32 9.72
CA VAL A 114 5.44 -6.78 9.59
C VAL A 114 4.24 -7.41 8.89
N LEU A 115 3.02 -6.97 9.24
CA LEU A 115 1.80 -7.42 8.57
C LEU A 115 1.77 -7.01 7.10
N SER A 116 2.28 -5.83 6.76
CA SER A 116 2.38 -5.37 5.38
C SER A 116 3.36 -6.23 4.59
N ASP A 117 4.53 -6.53 5.15
CA ASP A 117 5.55 -7.37 4.51
C ASP A 117 5.01 -8.79 4.27
N PHE A 118 4.28 -9.34 5.23
CA PHE A 118 3.55 -10.60 5.05
C PHE A 118 2.50 -10.50 3.94
N ALA A 119 1.70 -9.43 3.91
CA ALA A 119 0.61 -9.26 2.95
C ALA A 119 1.07 -9.22 1.50
N VAL A 120 2.19 -8.56 1.22
CA VAL A 120 2.72 -8.37 -0.14
C VAL A 120 3.62 -9.51 -0.60
N SER A 121 3.99 -10.43 0.28
CA SER A 121 4.81 -11.61 -0.03
C SER A 121 4.01 -12.89 -0.29
N GLN A 122 2.70 -12.88 -0.04
CA GLN A 122 1.78 -13.96 -0.44
C GLN A 122 1.52 -13.95 -1.94
#